data_AF-K1RLM6-F1
#
_entry.id   AF-K1RLM6-F1
#
_cell.length_a   1.000
_cell.length_b   1.000
_cell.length_c   1.000
_cell.angle_alpha   90.00
_cell.angle_beta   90.00
_cell.angle_gamma   90.00
#
_symmetry.space_group_name_H-M   'P 1'
#
loop_
_entity.id
_entity.type
_entity.pdbx_description
1 polymer ?
#
loop_
_entity_poly.entity_id
_entity_poly.type
_entity_poly.pdbx_seq_one_letter_code
_entity_poly.pdbx_strand_id
1 'polypeptide(L)'
;MTHPLEIRTDGRKNKVKIEYMADGYQLVKSKKKGEAWVNLRRPTQEQMLRPTAVSSYVSSLSDVASDFVDMYLNEGQIDDLKSAMSKVVTESTGMLCFNKRLGCLEGASVIGSAVANTELKEATGKIEQAKAEGRLQEFIQGPSLLYALLTHPDMTPEMVQSVILDLFVAGVESTTNVLCFLWYELAKNQDKQQKLQEEIATFGDNNEITKESLLQMPYLKACVKEIMRQYPPSPSICRQLEEDTVINGYNVSAGVSVFKYLKHEEP
;
A
#
# COMPACT_ATOMS: atom_id res chain seq x y z
N MET A 1 40.12 -2.69 3.97
CA MET A 1 40.01 -2.97 5.41
C MET A 1 39.05 -1.95 5.99
N THR A 2 37.80 -2.36 6.22
CA THR A 2 36.71 -1.48 6.65
C THR A 2 36.38 -1.79 8.10
N HIS A 3 36.64 -0.82 8.99
CA HIS A 3 36.18 -0.89 10.38
C HIS A 3 34.68 -0.57 10.45
N PRO A 4 33.88 -1.37 11.17
CA PRO A 4 32.49 -1.05 11.44
C PRO A 4 32.38 -0.03 12.57
N LEU A 5 31.56 1.00 12.38
CA LEU A 5 31.11 1.91 13.43
C LEU A 5 30.05 1.20 14.28
N GLU A 6 30.37 0.86 15.53
CA GLU A 6 29.41 0.39 16.52
C GLU A 6 28.69 1.58 17.17
N ILE A 7 27.37 1.68 16.96
CA ILE A 7 26.51 2.56 17.77
C ILE A 7 25.94 1.71 18.91
N ARG A 8 26.36 2.01 20.14
CA ARG A 8 25.85 1.42 21.38
C ARG A 8 24.44 1.97 21.65
N THR A 9 23.44 1.10 21.69
CA THR A 9 22.16 1.38 22.36
C THR A 9 21.82 0.28 23.35
N ASP A 10 21.29 0.74 24.48
CA ASP A 10 21.00 0.06 25.74
C ASP A 10 20.24 -1.28 25.63
N GLY A 11 20.87 -2.34 26.15
CA GLY A 11 20.26 -3.27 27.11
C GLY A 11 19.14 -4.23 26.74
N ARG A 12 18.38 -4.06 25.64
CA ARG A 12 17.30 -5.00 25.27
C ARG A 12 17.38 -5.40 23.81
N LYS A 13 18.10 -6.50 23.54
CA LYS A 13 18.06 -7.21 22.25
C LYS A 13 16.72 -7.91 22.07
N ASN A 14 15.67 -7.18 21.73
CA ASN A 14 14.59 -7.77 20.94
C ASN A 14 15.16 -7.96 19.53
N LYS A 15 15.72 -9.14 19.27
CA LYS A 15 16.02 -9.58 17.90
C LYS A 15 14.68 -9.77 17.18
N VAL A 16 14.11 -8.68 16.64
CA VAL A 16 13.12 -8.79 15.58
C VAL A 16 13.90 -9.20 14.34
N LYS A 17 14.06 -10.51 14.17
CA LYS A 17 14.61 -11.09 12.95
C LYS A 17 13.51 -10.93 11.90
N ILE A 18 13.50 -9.81 11.19
CA ILE A 18 12.73 -9.72 9.95
C ILE A 18 13.47 -10.62 8.97
N GLU A 19 13.03 -11.88 8.85
CA GLU A 19 13.46 -12.75 7.76
C GLU A 19 12.89 -12.18 6.47
N TYR A 20 13.61 -11.23 5.89
CA TYR A 20 13.43 -10.86 4.50
C TYR A 20 13.73 -12.12 3.67
N MET A 21 12.75 -12.57 2.88
CA MET A 21 12.93 -13.62 1.88
C MET A 21 14.21 -13.33 1.10
N ALA A 22 15.27 -14.09 1.39
CA ALA A 22 16.63 -13.63 1.18
C ALA A 22 16.99 -13.44 -0.31
N ASP A 23 16.24 -14.05 -1.24
CA ASP A 23 16.53 -14.07 -2.68
C ASP A 23 15.26 -14.06 -3.58
N GLY A 24 14.15 -13.46 -3.11
CA GLY A 24 12.83 -13.51 -3.77
C GLY A 24 12.54 -12.45 -4.86
N TYR A 25 11.46 -12.64 -5.63
CA TYR A 25 10.95 -11.69 -6.63
C TYR A 25 10.23 -10.51 -5.94
N GLN A 26 10.85 -9.33 -5.87
CA GLN A 26 10.24 -8.17 -5.21
C GLN A 26 10.12 -6.99 -6.19
N LEU A 27 9.13 -6.13 -5.99
CA LEU A 27 8.94 -4.90 -6.77
C LEU A 27 9.45 -3.67 -6.03
N VAL A 28 9.26 -3.63 -4.71
CA VAL A 28 9.52 -2.46 -3.85
C VAL A 28 10.93 -2.48 -3.28
N LYS A 29 11.37 -3.65 -2.79
CA LYS A 29 12.71 -3.86 -2.21
C LYS A 29 13.57 -4.82 -3.03
N SER A 30 13.37 -4.82 -4.35
CA SER A 30 14.03 -5.77 -5.25
C SER A 30 15.55 -5.68 -5.21
N LYS A 31 16.22 -6.81 -5.00
CA LYS A 31 17.63 -6.99 -5.38
C LYS A 31 17.80 -7.23 -6.88
N LYS A 32 16.73 -7.60 -7.59
CA LYS A 32 16.75 -7.83 -9.05
C LYS A 32 16.71 -6.47 -9.75
N LYS A 33 17.64 -6.25 -10.69
CA LYS A 33 17.76 -5.04 -11.50
C LYS A 33 17.46 -5.35 -12.97
N GLY A 34 17.23 -4.32 -13.78
CA GLY A 34 17.07 -4.45 -15.23
C GLY A 34 15.88 -5.32 -15.63
N GLU A 35 16.08 -6.19 -16.62
CA GLU A 35 15.03 -6.97 -17.26
C GLU A 35 14.20 -7.83 -16.29
N ALA A 36 14.83 -8.43 -15.29
CA ALA A 36 14.13 -9.24 -14.29
C ALA A 36 13.13 -8.41 -13.46
N TRP A 37 13.46 -7.16 -13.13
CA TRP A 37 12.51 -6.25 -12.46
C TRP A 37 11.43 -5.78 -13.43
N VAL A 38 11.79 -5.48 -14.69
CA VAL A 38 10.84 -5.06 -15.72
C VAL A 38 9.79 -6.14 -15.99
N ASN A 39 10.19 -7.41 -16.05
CA ASN A 39 9.30 -8.55 -16.28
C ASN A 39 8.31 -8.75 -15.13
N LEU A 40 8.69 -8.45 -13.88
CA LEU A 40 7.74 -8.40 -12.76
C LEU A 40 6.86 -7.15 -12.82
N ARG A 41 7.45 -5.99 -13.12
CA ARG A 41 6.77 -4.69 -13.05
C ARG A 41 5.69 -4.54 -14.10
N ARG A 42 5.95 -4.99 -15.34
CA ARG A 42 5.08 -4.74 -16.49
C ARG A 42 3.70 -5.37 -16.31
N PRO A 43 3.54 -6.64 -15.94
CA PRO A 43 2.21 -7.21 -15.68
C PRO A 43 1.50 -6.52 -14.51
N THR A 44 2.22 -6.25 -13.43
CA THR A 44 1.64 -5.65 -12.22
C THR A 44 1.14 -4.21 -12.41
N GLN A 45 1.90 -3.36 -13.12
CA GLN A 45 1.50 -1.96 -13.30
C GLN A 45 0.20 -1.82 -14.11
N GLU A 46 -0.08 -2.75 -15.03
CA GLU A 46 -1.28 -2.71 -15.86
C GLU A 46 -2.56 -2.93 -15.05
N GLN A 47 -2.45 -3.75 -14.00
CA GLN A 47 -3.56 -4.08 -13.09
C GLN A 47 -3.73 -3.07 -11.96
N MET A 48 -2.68 -2.32 -11.59
CA MET A 48 -2.72 -1.44 -10.41
C MET A 48 -2.66 0.06 -10.70
N LEU A 49 -2.03 0.48 -11.79
CA LEU A 49 -1.70 1.90 -12.00
C LEU A 49 -2.51 2.55 -13.11
N ARG A 50 -3.31 1.77 -13.85
CA ARG A 50 -4.27 2.31 -14.83
C ARG A 50 -5.50 2.85 -14.09
N PRO A 51 -5.95 4.10 -14.35
CA PRO A 51 -7.11 4.67 -13.67
C PRO A 51 -8.38 3.82 -13.78
N THR A 52 -8.56 3.11 -14.90
CA THR A 52 -9.67 2.18 -15.12
C THR A 52 -9.62 0.96 -14.20
N ALA A 53 -8.42 0.41 -13.97
CA ALA A 53 -8.22 -0.73 -13.07
C ALA A 53 -8.40 -0.29 -11.61
N VAL A 54 -7.96 0.91 -11.24
CA VAL A 54 -8.21 1.45 -9.88
C VAL A 54 -9.70 1.70 -9.65
N SER A 55 -10.42 2.20 -10.66
CA SER A 55 -11.84 2.52 -10.50
C SER A 55 -12.73 1.30 -10.24
N SER A 56 -12.34 0.10 -10.67
CA SER A 56 -13.13 -1.10 -10.39
C SER A 56 -13.15 -1.47 -8.91
N TYR A 57 -12.18 -1.00 -8.12
CA TYR A 57 -12.12 -1.26 -6.68
C TYR A 57 -12.92 -0.27 -5.84
N VAL A 58 -13.42 0.84 -6.42
CA VAL A 58 -14.01 1.95 -5.64
C VAL A 58 -15.21 1.49 -4.82
N SER A 59 -16.14 0.71 -5.40
CA SER A 59 -17.30 0.19 -4.69
C SER A 59 -16.90 -0.69 -3.51
N SER A 60 -16.05 -1.69 -3.74
CA SER A 60 -15.56 -2.58 -2.67
C SER A 60 -14.77 -1.86 -1.57
N LEU A 61 -14.03 -0.81 -1.91
CA LEU A 61 -13.33 0.03 -0.92
C LEU A 61 -14.30 0.94 -0.17
N SER A 62 -15.37 1.39 -0.81
CA SER A 62 -16.45 2.15 -0.17
C SER A 62 -17.16 1.30 0.88
N ASP A 63 -17.43 0.02 0.58
CA ASP A 63 -18.06 -0.90 1.55
C ASP A 63 -17.19 -1.06 2.81
N VAL A 64 -15.88 -1.26 2.63
CA VAL A 64 -14.93 -1.36 3.75
C VAL A 64 -14.87 -0.06 4.56
N ALA A 65 -14.96 1.10 3.89
CA ALA A 65 -14.99 2.40 4.55
C ALA A 65 -16.29 2.61 5.34
N SER A 66 -17.44 2.22 4.79
CA SER A 66 -18.74 2.28 5.46
C SER A 66 -18.74 1.41 6.72
N ASP A 67 -18.28 0.17 6.63
CA ASP A 67 -18.20 -0.73 7.80
C ASP A 67 -17.29 -0.17 8.89
N PHE A 68 -16.17 0.46 8.50
CA PHE A 68 -15.29 1.14 9.45
C PHE A 68 -15.97 2.33 10.12
N VAL A 69 -16.72 3.13 9.37
CA VAL A 69 -17.49 4.27 9.90
C VAL A 69 -18.57 3.77 10.86
N ASP A 70 -19.37 2.77 10.46
CA ASP A 70 -20.45 2.19 11.27
C ASP A 70 -19.96 1.65 12.62
N MET A 71 -18.75 1.06 12.65
CA MET A 71 -18.13 0.59 13.88
C MET A 71 -17.88 1.70 14.90
N TYR A 72 -17.59 2.93 14.45
CA TYR A 72 -17.23 4.06 15.32
C TYR A 72 -18.30 5.15 15.43
N LEU A 73 -19.34 5.12 14.59
CA LEU A 73 -20.44 6.10 14.63
C LEU A 73 -21.15 6.13 15.99
N ASN A 74 -21.24 4.98 16.68
CA ASN A 74 -21.96 4.88 17.95
C ASN A 74 -21.08 5.17 19.18
N GLU A 75 -19.80 4.80 19.15
CA GLU A 75 -18.88 4.99 20.28
C GLU A 75 -18.28 6.41 20.32
N GLY A 76 -18.10 7.05 19.15
CA GLY A 76 -17.59 8.41 19.03
C GLY A 76 -16.12 8.61 19.43
N GLN A 77 -15.39 7.53 19.74
CA GLN A 77 -13.99 7.58 20.17
C GLN A 77 -13.16 6.44 19.57
N ILE A 78 -11.91 6.74 19.20
CA ILE A 78 -10.92 5.76 18.77
C ILE A 78 -9.72 5.84 19.74
N ASP A 79 -9.54 4.82 20.57
CA ASP A 79 -8.47 4.80 21.58
C ASP A 79 -7.07 4.64 20.96
N ASP A 80 -6.95 3.79 19.94
CA ASP A 80 -5.71 3.58 19.19
C ASP A 80 -5.95 3.83 17.71
N LEU A 81 -5.69 5.07 17.28
CA LEU A 81 -5.82 5.51 15.89
C LEU A 81 -4.98 4.65 14.94
N LYS A 82 -3.76 4.26 15.34
CA LYS A 82 -2.87 3.49 14.47
C LYS A 82 -3.42 2.08 14.27
N SER A 83 -3.91 1.45 15.33
CA SER A 83 -4.58 0.15 15.24
C SER A 83 -5.83 0.22 14.36
N ALA A 84 -6.69 1.22 14.57
CA ALA A 84 -7.90 1.43 13.77
C ALA A 84 -7.59 1.65 12.27
N MET A 85 -6.64 2.53 11.95
CA MET A 85 -6.21 2.76 10.57
C MET A 85 -5.58 1.51 9.95
N SER A 86 -4.79 0.76 10.72
CA SER A 86 -4.17 -0.48 10.25
C SER A 86 -5.22 -1.54 9.88
N LYS A 87 -6.31 -1.66 10.66
CA LYS A 87 -7.40 -2.60 10.38
C LYS A 87 -8.11 -2.26 9.07
N VAL A 88 -8.57 -1.02 8.90
CA VAL A 88 -9.28 -0.60 7.68
C VAL A 88 -8.38 -0.69 6.44
N VAL A 89 -7.12 -0.29 6.55
CA VAL A 89 -6.16 -0.40 5.44
C VAL A 89 -5.86 -1.86 5.09
N THR A 90 -5.72 -2.73 6.10
CA THR A 90 -5.50 -4.18 5.87
C THR A 90 -6.71 -4.80 5.17
N GLU A 91 -7.92 -4.48 5.62
CA GLU A 91 -9.18 -4.93 5.00
C GLU A 91 -9.29 -4.45 3.55
N SER A 92 -9.05 -3.15 3.29
CA SER A 92 -9.02 -2.56 1.95
C SER A 92 -7.98 -3.22 1.04
N THR A 93 -6.79 -3.51 1.57
CA THR A 93 -5.72 -4.19 0.81
C THR A 93 -6.12 -5.64 0.52
N GLY A 94 -6.86 -6.30 1.40
CA GLY A 94 -7.46 -7.61 1.17
C GLY A 94 -8.42 -7.62 -0.02
N MET A 95 -9.30 -6.62 -0.11
CA MET A 95 -10.17 -6.44 -1.27
C MET A 95 -9.36 -6.23 -2.55
N LEU A 96 -8.31 -5.41 -2.52
CA LEU A 96 -7.49 -5.17 -3.71
C LEU A 96 -6.71 -6.41 -4.17
N CYS A 97 -6.01 -7.07 -3.24
CA CYS A 97 -5.13 -8.18 -3.54
C CYS A 97 -5.90 -9.47 -3.85
N PHE A 98 -6.95 -9.75 -3.09
CA PHE A 98 -7.60 -11.06 -3.06
C PHE A 98 -9.08 -11.03 -3.45
N ASN A 99 -9.68 -9.83 -3.57
CA ASN A 99 -11.14 -9.67 -3.65
C ASN A 99 -11.87 -10.40 -2.51
N LYS A 100 -11.33 -10.28 -1.29
CA LYS A 100 -11.81 -10.99 -0.09
C LYS A 100 -11.79 -10.07 1.13
N ARG A 101 -12.88 -10.10 1.90
CA ARG A 101 -12.98 -9.53 3.24
C ARG A 101 -12.14 -10.36 4.22
N LEU A 102 -11.21 -9.71 4.91
CA LEU A 102 -10.26 -10.37 5.82
C LEU A 102 -10.80 -10.46 7.25
N GLY A 103 -11.90 -9.75 7.55
CA GLY A 103 -12.51 -9.72 8.90
C GLY A 103 -11.69 -8.89 9.90
N CYS A 104 -10.80 -8.01 9.45
CA CYS A 104 -9.97 -7.16 10.32
C CYS A 104 -10.80 -6.17 11.16
N LEU A 105 -11.99 -5.83 10.68
CA LEU A 105 -12.94 -4.95 11.37
C LEU A 105 -13.81 -5.71 12.40
N GLU A 106 -13.93 -7.04 12.28
CA GLU A 106 -14.78 -7.88 13.14
C GLU A 106 -14.03 -8.48 14.34
N GLY A 107 -12.83 -7.98 14.65
CA GLY A 107 -12.05 -8.43 15.80
C GLY A 107 -11.01 -9.52 15.50
N ALA A 108 -10.64 -9.75 14.22
CA ALA A 108 -9.52 -10.61 13.90
C ALA A 108 -8.23 -10.13 14.61
N SER A 109 -7.59 -11.04 15.35
CA SER A 109 -6.45 -10.74 16.24
C SER A 109 -5.10 -10.61 15.52
N VAL A 110 -5.06 -10.98 14.24
CA VAL A 110 -3.84 -10.96 13.43
C VAL A 110 -3.96 -9.81 12.45
N ILE A 111 -2.99 -8.90 12.46
CA ILE A 111 -2.90 -7.78 11.52
C ILE A 111 -1.48 -7.81 10.94
N GLY A 112 -1.32 -7.46 9.65
CA GLY A 112 -0.02 -7.39 8.98
C GLY A 112 0.40 -8.68 8.26
N SER A 113 1.71 -8.94 8.22
CA SER A 113 2.29 -9.96 7.32
C SER A 113 1.85 -11.41 7.62
N ALA A 114 1.40 -11.71 8.84
CA ALA A 114 0.93 -13.04 9.20
C ALA A 114 -0.45 -13.36 8.59
N VAL A 115 -1.37 -12.38 8.51
CA VAL A 115 -2.62 -12.52 7.74
C VAL A 115 -2.28 -12.68 6.28
N ALA A 116 -1.44 -11.79 5.75
CA ALA A 116 -1.05 -11.80 4.34
C ALA A 116 -0.51 -13.16 3.91
N ASN A 117 0.41 -13.77 4.67
CA ASN A 117 0.99 -15.06 4.33
C ASN A 117 -0.02 -16.22 4.37
N THR A 118 -0.92 -16.22 5.34
CA THR A 118 -1.94 -17.27 5.47
C THR A 118 -2.93 -17.18 4.31
N GLU A 119 -3.46 -15.99 4.08
CA GLU A 119 -4.43 -15.69 3.02
C GLU A 119 -3.84 -15.90 1.63
N LEU A 120 -2.59 -15.49 1.41
CA LEU A 120 -1.86 -15.71 0.16
C LEU A 120 -1.73 -17.21 -0.15
N LYS A 121 -1.36 -18.03 0.84
CA LYS A 121 -1.22 -19.49 0.65
C LYS A 121 -2.56 -20.14 0.34
N GLU A 122 -3.61 -19.79 1.08
CA GLU A 122 -4.95 -20.32 0.87
C GLU A 122 -5.50 -19.92 -0.50
N ALA A 123 -5.42 -18.63 -0.85
CA ALA A 123 -5.92 -18.11 -2.11
C ALA A 123 -5.15 -18.67 -3.31
N THR A 124 -3.82 -18.80 -3.21
CA THR A 124 -3.02 -19.39 -4.29
C THR A 124 -3.39 -20.86 -4.49
N GLY A 125 -3.50 -21.65 -3.41
CA GLY A 125 -3.88 -23.07 -3.52
C GLY A 125 -5.26 -23.27 -4.16
N LYS A 126 -6.25 -22.45 -3.77
CA LYS A 126 -7.59 -22.46 -4.38
C LYS A 126 -7.58 -22.12 -5.86
N ILE A 127 -6.82 -21.09 -6.26
CA ILE A 127 -6.75 -20.64 -7.65
C ILE A 127 -5.96 -21.63 -8.53
N GLU A 128 -4.88 -22.22 -8.01
CA GLU A 128 -4.12 -23.26 -8.72
C GLU A 128 -4.96 -24.53 -8.92
N GLN A 129 -5.72 -24.94 -7.91
CA GLN A 129 -6.66 -26.04 -8.05
C GLN A 129 -7.72 -25.73 -9.11
N ALA A 130 -8.32 -24.54 -9.07
CA ALA A 130 -9.30 -24.13 -10.07
C ALA A 130 -8.69 -24.02 -11.49
N LYS A 131 -7.41 -23.65 -11.61
CA LYS A 131 -6.66 -23.69 -12.87
C LYS A 131 -6.52 -25.10 -13.41
N ALA A 132 -6.13 -26.06 -12.57
CA ALA A 132 -6.01 -27.46 -12.95
C ALA A 132 -7.37 -28.06 -13.38
N GLU A 133 -8.46 -27.61 -12.77
CA GLU A 133 -9.82 -28.09 -13.04
C GLU A 133 -10.55 -27.31 -14.15
N GLY A 134 -9.93 -26.30 -14.76
CA GLY A 134 -10.56 -25.47 -15.79
C GLY A 134 -11.67 -24.53 -15.27
N ARG A 135 -11.73 -24.30 -13.96
CA ARG A 135 -12.74 -23.51 -13.25
C ARG A 135 -12.30 -22.09 -12.89
N LEU A 136 -11.24 -21.57 -13.52
CA LEU A 136 -10.73 -20.21 -13.25
C LEU A 136 -11.77 -19.11 -13.45
N GLN A 137 -12.83 -19.35 -14.22
CA GLN A 137 -13.92 -18.40 -14.45
C GLN A 137 -14.66 -18.03 -13.15
N GLU A 138 -14.62 -18.89 -12.14
CA GLU A 138 -15.25 -18.65 -10.84
C GLU A 138 -14.63 -17.45 -10.09
N PHE A 139 -13.37 -17.13 -10.39
CA PHE A 139 -12.63 -16.04 -9.75
C PHE A 139 -12.72 -14.71 -10.52
N ILE A 140 -13.52 -14.64 -11.59
CA ILE A 140 -13.70 -13.45 -12.44
C ILE A 140 -14.80 -12.51 -11.90
N GLN A 141 -15.54 -12.91 -10.87
CA GLN A 141 -16.69 -12.16 -10.37
C GLN A 141 -16.36 -10.78 -9.79
N GLY A 142 -15.08 -10.44 -9.59
CA GLY A 142 -14.66 -9.11 -9.19
C GLY A 142 -13.17 -8.84 -9.43
N PRO A 143 -12.73 -7.58 -9.30
CA PRO A 143 -11.36 -7.20 -9.55
C PRO A 143 -10.44 -7.80 -8.48
N SER A 144 -9.45 -8.60 -8.89
CA SER A 144 -8.48 -9.25 -7.99
C SER A 144 -7.09 -9.20 -8.60
N LEU A 145 -6.15 -8.57 -7.90
CA LEU A 145 -4.77 -8.49 -8.37
C LEU A 145 -4.12 -9.87 -8.42
N LEU A 146 -4.34 -10.71 -7.41
CA LEU A 146 -3.81 -12.08 -7.36
C LEU A 146 -4.27 -12.88 -8.58
N TYR A 147 -5.57 -12.84 -8.88
CA TYR A 147 -6.13 -13.57 -10.02
C TYR A 147 -5.59 -13.03 -11.36
N ALA A 148 -5.55 -11.71 -11.53
CA ALA A 148 -5.05 -11.09 -12.75
C ALA A 148 -3.58 -11.43 -13.02
N LEU A 149 -2.77 -11.60 -11.97
CA LEU A 149 -1.37 -12.00 -12.10
C LEU A 149 -1.19 -13.50 -12.29
N LEU A 150 -1.96 -14.37 -11.62
CA LEU A 150 -1.88 -15.84 -11.79
C LEU A 150 -2.31 -16.34 -13.17
N THR A 151 -3.13 -15.54 -13.86
CA THR A 151 -3.59 -15.80 -15.23
C THR A 151 -2.72 -15.14 -16.30
N HIS A 152 -1.75 -14.31 -15.90
CA HIS A 152 -0.84 -13.66 -16.85
C HIS A 152 0.18 -14.68 -17.39
N PRO A 153 0.41 -14.76 -18.72
CA PRO A 153 1.27 -15.79 -19.32
C PRO A 153 2.73 -15.72 -18.85
N ASP A 154 3.23 -14.51 -18.57
CA ASP A 154 4.61 -14.29 -18.16
C ASP A 154 4.87 -14.37 -16.64
N MET A 155 3.87 -14.76 -15.84
CA MET A 155 3.97 -14.77 -14.38
C MET A 155 3.88 -16.20 -13.83
N THR A 156 4.93 -16.64 -13.12
CA THR A 156 4.89 -17.92 -12.38
C THR A 156 4.17 -17.75 -11.04
N PRO A 157 3.56 -18.79 -10.47
CA PRO A 157 2.92 -18.70 -9.15
C PRO A 157 3.84 -18.13 -8.06
N GLU A 158 5.12 -18.48 -8.06
CA GLU A 158 6.11 -17.98 -7.11
C GLU A 158 6.38 -16.48 -7.28
N MET A 159 6.44 -16.00 -8.53
CA MET A 159 6.54 -14.56 -8.82
C MET A 159 5.31 -13.83 -8.30
N VAL A 160 4.11 -14.36 -8.55
CA VAL A 160 2.86 -13.73 -8.10
C VAL A 160 2.79 -13.68 -6.58
N GLN A 161 3.07 -14.80 -5.91
CA GLN A 161 3.08 -14.88 -4.45
C GLN A 161 3.99 -13.80 -3.83
N SER A 162 5.22 -13.68 -4.36
CA SER A 162 6.20 -12.74 -3.85
C SER A 162 5.81 -11.28 -4.15
N VAL A 163 5.24 -11.00 -5.33
CA VAL A 163 4.73 -9.66 -5.69
C VAL A 163 3.56 -9.24 -4.81
N ILE A 164 2.57 -10.11 -4.62
CA ILE A 164 1.39 -9.80 -3.81
C ILE A 164 1.80 -9.57 -2.35
N LEU A 165 2.67 -10.40 -1.79
CA LEU A 165 3.16 -10.21 -0.42
C LEU A 165 3.92 -8.89 -0.26
N ASP A 166 4.82 -8.56 -1.20
CA ASP A 166 5.60 -7.32 -1.18
C ASP A 166 4.68 -6.09 -1.25
N LEU A 167 3.68 -6.10 -2.15
CA LEU A 167 2.70 -5.03 -2.29
C LEU A 167 1.78 -4.90 -1.07
N PHE A 168 1.31 -6.02 -0.52
CA PHE A 168 0.43 -6.02 0.65
C PHE A 168 1.14 -5.39 1.85
N VAL A 169 2.35 -5.85 2.16
CA VAL A 169 3.12 -5.34 3.31
C VAL A 169 3.49 -3.87 3.10
N ALA A 170 4.00 -3.52 1.91
CA ALA A 170 4.37 -2.14 1.61
C ALA A 170 3.17 -1.18 1.62
N GLY A 171 2.03 -1.61 1.09
CA GLY A 171 0.80 -0.81 1.01
C GLY A 171 0.16 -0.56 2.39
N VAL A 172 0.14 -1.58 3.25
CA VAL A 172 -0.52 -1.48 4.56
C VAL A 172 0.18 -0.49 5.48
N GLU A 173 1.49 -0.65 5.69
CA GLU A 173 2.23 0.20 6.64
C GLU A 173 2.27 1.66 6.18
N SER A 174 2.54 1.90 4.89
CA SER A 174 2.65 3.25 4.34
C SER A 174 1.33 4.01 4.38
N THR A 175 0.22 3.38 3.95
CA THR A 175 -1.10 4.01 3.91
C THR A 175 -1.63 4.25 5.33
N THR A 176 -1.41 3.31 6.26
CA THR A 176 -1.78 3.48 7.67
C THR A 176 -1.16 4.75 8.25
N ASN A 177 0.14 4.97 8.01
CA ASN A 177 0.84 6.15 8.50
C ASN A 177 0.28 7.44 7.88
N VAL A 178 0.01 7.46 6.57
CA VAL A 178 -0.62 8.62 5.91
C VAL A 178 -1.96 8.96 6.52
N LEU A 179 -2.83 7.96 6.74
CA LEU A 179 -4.14 8.19 7.35
C LEU A 179 -4.02 8.67 8.79
N CYS A 180 -3.10 8.14 9.59
CA CYS A 180 -2.85 8.62 10.95
C CYS A 180 -2.48 10.11 10.97
N PHE A 181 -1.54 10.52 10.09
CA PHE A 181 -1.14 11.93 10.01
C PHE A 181 -2.25 12.82 9.45
N LEU A 182 -3.06 12.31 8.50
CA LEU A 182 -4.22 13.03 7.99
C LEU A 182 -5.21 13.37 9.12
N TRP A 183 -5.61 12.36 9.91
CA TRP A 183 -6.53 12.58 11.03
C TRP A 183 -5.94 13.48 12.10
N TYR A 184 -4.65 13.30 12.43
CA TYR A 184 -3.94 14.15 13.38
C TYR A 184 -3.92 15.62 12.95
N GLU A 185 -3.60 15.91 11.68
CA GLU A 185 -3.58 17.28 11.18
C GLU A 185 -4.97 17.88 11.05
N LEU A 186 -5.98 17.11 10.63
CA LEU A 186 -7.36 17.61 10.60
C LEU A 186 -7.86 17.96 12.01
N ALA A 187 -7.55 17.12 13.01
CA ALA A 187 -7.91 17.40 14.41
C ALA A 187 -7.27 18.70 14.94
N LYS A 188 -6.04 19.01 14.51
CA LYS A 188 -5.33 20.24 14.90
C LYS A 188 -5.74 21.49 14.12
N ASN A 189 -6.26 21.32 12.90
CA ASN A 189 -6.58 22.41 11.99
C ASN A 189 -8.08 22.39 11.66
N GLN A 190 -8.89 22.79 12.65
CA GLN A 190 -10.36 22.73 12.60
C GLN A 190 -10.96 23.53 11.42
N ASP A 191 -10.35 24.66 11.04
CA ASP A 191 -10.75 25.44 9.86
C ASP A 191 -10.59 24.63 8.56
N LYS A 192 -9.52 23.83 8.48
CA LYS A 192 -9.27 22.94 7.33
C LYS A 192 -10.19 21.74 7.34
N GLN A 193 -10.49 21.19 8.51
CA GLN A 193 -11.47 20.11 8.68
C GLN A 193 -12.86 20.57 8.26
N GLN A 194 -13.31 21.74 8.71
CA GLN A 194 -14.59 22.30 8.32
C GLN A 194 -14.68 22.51 6.81
N LYS A 195 -13.65 23.10 6.19
CA LYS A 195 -13.61 23.28 4.73
C LYS A 195 -13.69 21.95 3.96
N LEU A 196 -13.07 20.89 4.49
CA LEU A 196 -13.17 19.56 3.89
C LEU A 196 -14.58 18.98 4.03
N GLN A 197 -15.21 19.12 5.19
CA GLN A 197 -16.60 18.72 5.39
C GLN A 197 -17.56 19.48 4.47
N GLU A 198 -17.36 20.78 4.28
CA GLU A 198 -18.15 21.59 3.34
C GLU A 198 -18.03 21.08 1.89
N GLU A 199 -16.83 20.70 1.44
CA GLU A 199 -16.65 20.08 0.12
C GLU A 199 -17.39 18.75 0.02
N ILE A 200 -17.25 17.87 1.03
CA ILE A 200 -17.88 16.54 1.03
C ILE A 200 -19.42 16.66 1.08
N ALA A 201 -19.96 17.59 1.87
CA ALA A 201 -21.40 17.80 2.02
C ALA A 201 -22.10 18.18 0.70
N THR A 202 -21.38 18.74 -0.27
CA THR A 202 -21.94 19.02 -1.61
C THR A 202 -22.40 17.76 -2.35
N PHE A 203 -21.92 16.59 -1.95
CA PHE A 203 -22.32 15.30 -2.51
C PHE A 203 -23.53 14.67 -1.80
N GLY A 204 -24.02 15.23 -0.69
CA GLY A 204 -25.23 14.74 0.02
C GLY A 204 -25.06 13.40 0.75
N ASP A 205 -25.92 13.15 1.73
CA ASP A 205 -25.79 12.05 2.71
C ASP A 205 -26.05 10.63 2.15
N ASN A 206 -26.56 10.51 0.92
CA ASN A 206 -27.04 9.24 0.35
C ASN A 206 -26.40 8.87 -1.01
N ASN A 207 -25.36 9.58 -1.44
CA ASN A 207 -24.74 9.27 -2.72
C ASN A 207 -23.62 8.23 -2.55
N GLU A 208 -23.74 7.14 -3.31
CA GLU A 208 -22.67 6.15 -3.46
C GLU A 208 -21.36 6.87 -3.88
N ILE A 209 -20.27 6.56 -3.18
CA ILE A 209 -18.95 7.10 -3.54
C ILE A 209 -18.51 6.42 -4.83
N THR A 210 -18.60 7.16 -5.94
CA THR A 210 -18.16 6.70 -7.25
C THR A 210 -16.80 7.30 -7.61
N LYS A 211 -16.19 6.76 -8.68
CA LYS A 211 -15.00 7.35 -9.28
C LYS A 211 -15.25 8.82 -9.67
N GLU A 212 -16.42 9.11 -10.23
CA GLU A 212 -16.82 10.44 -10.66
C GLU A 212 -16.95 11.39 -9.45
N SER A 213 -17.53 10.92 -8.34
CA SER A 213 -17.60 11.67 -7.09
C SER A 213 -16.19 12.04 -6.59
N LEU A 214 -15.27 11.07 -6.53
CA LEU A 214 -13.89 11.31 -6.12
C LEU A 214 -13.13 12.27 -7.05
N LEU A 215 -13.49 12.31 -8.34
CA LEU A 215 -12.88 13.26 -9.28
C LEU A 215 -13.20 14.71 -8.92
N GLN A 216 -14.37 14.96 -8.34
CA GLN A 216 -14.90 16.26 -7.99
C GLN A 216 -14.55 16.73 -6.56
N MET A 217 -13.62 16.06 -5.87
CA MET A 217 -13.15 16.44 -4.53
C MET A 217 -11.71 16.99 -4.55
N PRO A 218 -11.47 18.19 -5.11
CA PRO A 218 -10.13 18.76 -5.22
C PRO A 218 -9.48 19.09 -3.88
N TYR A 219 -10.24 19.51 -2.87
CA TYR A 219 -9.71 19.84 -1.55
C TYR A 219 -9.35 18.59 -0.76
N LEU A 220 -10.15 17.52 -0.82
CA LEU A 220 -9.77 16.20 -0.29
C LEU A 220 -8.43 15.73 -0.88
N LYS A 221 -8.26 15.83 -2.20
CA LYS A 221 -6.99 15.51 -2.87
C LYS A 221 -5.85 16.41 -2.40
N ALA A 222 -6.12 17.69 -2.15
CA ALA A 222 -5.14 18.63 -1.63
C ALA A 222 -4.72 18.26 -0.20
N CYS A 223 -5.65 17.89 0.68
CA CYS A 223 -5.36 17.39 2.02
C CYS A 223 -4.43 16.17 1.96
N VAL A 224 -4.77 15.14 1.18
CA VAL A 224 -3.94 13.94 1.04
C VAL A 224 -2.53 14.28 0.50
N LYS A 225 -2.44 15.17 -0.49
CA LYS A 225 -1.14 15.65 -1.01
C LYS A 225 -0.32 16.41 0.03
N GLU A 226 -0.96 17.26 0.83
CA GLU A 226 -0.29 18.05 1.86
C GLU A 226 0.24 17.17 2.99
N ILE A 227 -0.52 16.15 3.38
CA ILE A 227 -0.05 15.14 4.34
C ILE A 227 1.17 14.40 3.79
N MET A 228 1.15 13.97 2.53
CA MET A 228 2.32 13.32 1.93
C MET A 228 3.53 14.25 1.74
N ARG A 229 3.30 15.57 1.62
CA ARG A 229 4.36 16.58 1.56
C ARG A 229 5.07 16.74 2.90
N GLN A 230 4.30 16.80 3.99
CA GLN A 230 4.80 16.98 5.36
C GLN A 230 5.33 15.67 5.98
N TYR A 231 4.59 14.59 5.74
CA TYR A 231 4.79 13.26 6.31
C TYR A 231 4.89 12.22 5.19
N PRO A 232 5.96 12.26 4.37
CA PRO A 232 6.12 11.30 3.29
C PRO A 232 6.26 9.87 3.85
N PRO A 233 5.59 8.86 3.26
CA PRO A 233 5.67 7.47 3.75
C PRO A 233 7.07 6.87 3.74
N SER A 234 7.95 7.41 2.90
CA SER A 234 9.38 7.10 2.89
C SER A 234 10.18 8.40 3.09
N PRO A 235 11.22 8.41 3.94
CA PRO A 235 12.04 9.61 4.16
C PRO A 235 12.85 10.00 2.91
N SER A 236 13.20 9.03 2.06
CA SER A 236 13.98 9.27 0.85
C SER A 236 13.71 8.25 -0.25
N ILE A 237 14.15 8.58 -1.46
CA ILE A 237 14.37 7.62 -2.54
C ILE A 237 15.87 7.51 -2.81
N CYS A 238 16.34 6.30 -3.09
CA CYS A 238 17.73 6.02 -3.42
C CYS A 238 17.86 5.56 -4.87
N ARG A 239 18.92 6.00 -5.55
CA ARG A 239 19.34 5.53 -6.88
C ARG A 239 20.82 5.27 -6.86
N GLN A 240 21.24 4.11 -7.35
CA GLN A 240 22.64 3.86 -7.64
C GLN A 240 22.90 4.24 -9.09
N LEU A 241 23.89 5.10 -9.35
CA LEU A 241 24.24 5.53 -10.70
C LEU A 241 24.84 4.37 -11.49
N GLU A 242 24.40 4.19 -12.73
CA GLU A 242 24.93 3.16 -13.65
C GLU A 242 26.11 3.68 -14.46
N GLU A 243 26.20 4.99 -14.65
CA GLU A 243 27.24 5.69 -15.39
C GLU A 243 27.65 6.98 -14.68
N ASP A 244 28.82 7.50 -15.02
CA ASP A 244 29.29 8.80 -14.55
C ASP A 244 28.29 9.89 -15.00
N THR A 245 27.92 10.78 -14.08
CA THR A 245 26.84 11.75 -14.32
C THR A 245 27.12 13.08 -13.61
N VAL A 246 26.55 14.17 -14.15
CA VAL A 246 26.62 15.49 -13.54
C VAL A 246 25.34 15.78 -12.77
N ILE A 247 25.45 16.02 -11.46
CA ILE A 247 24.32 16.42 -10.59
C ILE A 247 24.62 17.80 -10.02
N ASN A 248 23.79 18.80 -10.36
CA ASN A 248 23.97 20.19 -9.92
C ASN A 248 25.39 20.74 -10.16
N GLY A 249 26.01 20.37 -11.28
CA GLY A 249 27.37 20.79 -11.65
C GLY A 249 28.50 19.95 -11.04
N TYR A 250 28.18 18.96 -10.20
CA TYR A 250 29.17 18.04 -9.63
C TYR A 250 29.26 16.76 -10.46
N ASN A 251 30.48 16.37 -10.82
CA ASN A 251 30.73 15.05 -11.42
C ASN A 251 30.62 13.98 -10.35
N VAL A 252 29.69 13.04 -10.53
CA VAL A 252 29.46 11.90 -9.64
C VAL A 252 29.69 10.62 -10.42
N SER A 253 30.60 9.78 -9.92
CA SER A 253 30.97 8.54 -10.59
C SER A 253 29.88 7.47 -10.54
N ALA A 254 29.91 6.57 -11.52
CA ALA A 254 29.13 5.34 -11.53
C ALA A 254 29.30 4.55 -10.23
N GLY A 255 28.25 3.87 -9.79
CA GLY A 255 28.22 3.06 -8.57
C GLY A 255 27.91 3.83 -7.28
N VAL A 256 27.95 5.17 -7.30
CA VAL A 256 27.55 6.02 -6.17
C VAL A 256 26.04 5.95 -5.96
N SER A 257 25.62 5.81 -4.69
CA SER A 257 24.21 5.88 -4.29
C SER A 257 23.83 7.33 -3.96
N VAL A 258 22.88 7.86 -4.71
CA VAL A 258 22.30 9.19 -4.53
C VAL A 258 20.96 9.07 -3.81
N PHE A 259 20.81 9.83 -2.73
CA PHE A 259 19.57 9.89 -1.95
C PHE A 259 18.88 11.24 -2.20
N LYS A 260 17.61 11.19 -2.59
CA LYS A 260 16.73 12.36 -2.58
C LYS A 260 15.79 12.24 -1.39
N TYR A 261 15.93 13.13 -0.42
CA TYR A 261 14.98 13.25 0.68
C TYR A 261 13.64 13.75 0.15
N LEU A 262 12.55 13.13 0.61
CA LEU A 262 11.20 13.42 0.12
C LEU A 262 10.48 14.48 0.95
N LYS A 263 10.95 14.74 2.17
CA LYS A 263 10.37 15.77 3.02
C LYS A 263 10.76 17.13 2.44
N HIS A 264 9.75 17.92 2.08
CA HIS A 264 9.95 19.28 1.62
C HIS A 264 10.08 20.20 2.84
N GLU A 265 11.32 20.39 3.30
CA GLU A 265 11.67 21.32 4.40
C GLU A 265 11.98 22.74 3.91
N GLU A 266 11.83 23.01 2.60
CA GLU A 266 12.05 24.37 2.09
C GLU A 266 10.91 25.31 2.52
N PRO A 267 11.24 26.44 3.19
CA PRO A 267 10.29 27.45 3.61
C PRO A 267 9.69 28.26 2.45
#